data_AF-A0A946AMK7-F1
#
_entry.id   AF-A0A946AMK7-F1
#
_cell.length_a   1.000
_cell.length_b   1.000
_cell.length_c   1.000
_cell.angle_alpha   90.00
_cell.angle_beta   90.00
_cell.angle_gamma   90.00
#
_symmetry.space_group_name_H-M   'P 1'
#
loop_
_entity.id
_entity.type
_entity.pdbx_description
1 polymer ?
#
loop_
_entity_poly.entity_id
_entity_poly.type
_entity_poly.pdbx_seq_one_letter_code
_entity_poly.pdbx_strand_id
1 'polypeptide(L)'
;MKIIIVAVALSAGVAFATTIWLQKPEESCVSTSSVSDFDTSLSPNQRIDALEQAISQGRYARQLLQEEIIILTEELEEFRIGTDATLEISNDSEPESNVTLSRSERRESYRRRNSPEGRAERLVEAGFDAGIADWIVQREETLQMDALQARFDAERSGDSQSYYWDRNSSNDVLRAELGDEDYERYLSVNGRPTSVGVSSVIGSSPAQTAGLQAGDEITRYDGARVYSMTDITKVTMTGEPGQNVVIDVVREGINIQIVMPRGPLGITGGRSRR
;
A
#
# COMPACT_ATOMS: atom_id res chain seq x y z
N MET A 1 48.02 58.41 -1.45
CA MET A 1 47.33 59.34 -2.36
C MET A 1 46.33 58.56 -3.20
N LYS A 2 45.11 59.09 -3.35
CA LYS A 2 44.04 58.58 -4.24
C LYS A 2 44.49 58.60 -5.71
N ILE A 3 43.90 57.77 -6.57
CA ILE A 3 43.05 58.17 -7.72
C ILE A 3 42.65 56.93 -8.56
N ILE A 4 41.37 56.89 -8.91
CA ILE A 4 40.66 56.01 -9.85
C ILE A 4 40.78 56.59 -11.27
N ILE A 5 40.83 55.76 -12.33
CA ILE A 5 40.36 55.96 -13.74
C ILE A 5 40.51 54.57 -14.41
N VAL A 6 39.47 53.81 -14.78
CA VAL A 6 38.50 53.90 -15.90
C VAL A 6 39.05 53.53 -17.30
N ALA A 7 38.35 52.53 -17.90
CA ALA A 7 38.09 52.24 -19.31
C ALA A 7 39.15 51.54 -20.19
N VAL A 8 38.75 50.47 -20.89
CA VAL A 8 38.34 50.46 -22.31
C VAL A 8 38.36 49.00 -22.82
N ALA A 9 37.26 48.57 -23.44
CA ALA A 9 37.15 47.34 -24.22
C ALA A 9 37.59 47.56 -25.68
N LEU A 10 38.21 46.57 -26.33
CA LEU A 10 37.90 46.14 -27.71
C LEU A 10 38.86 45.06 -28.26
N SER A 11 38.23 43.98 -28.74
CA SER A 11 38.39 43.37 -30.07
C SER A 11 39.42 42.25 -30.35
N ALA A 12 38.93 41.38 -31.26
CA ALA A 12 39.59 40.39 -32.11
C ALA A 12 39.95 39.05 -31.43
N GLY A 13 39.56 37.87 -31.92
CA GLY A 13 38.94 37.50 -33.18
C GLY A 13 39.52 36.16 -33.67
N VAL A 14 38.63 35.19 -33.90
CA VAL A 14 38.70 34.13 -34.94
C VAL A 14 39.85 33.10 -34.85
N ALA A 15 39.49 31.83 -34.61
CA ALA A 15 39.59 30.77 -35.63
C ALA A 15 39.11 29.40 -35.07
N PHE A 16 37.96 28.97 -35.56
CA PHE A 16 37.37 27.64 -35.42
C PHE A 16 37.91 26.78 -36.58
N ALA A 17 38.55 25.65 -36.33
CA ALA A 17 38.74 24.59 -37.34
C ALA A 17 39.18 23.26 -36.71
N THR A 18 38.17 22.47 -36.34
CA THR A 18 38.04 21.02 -36.59
C THR A 18 39.27 20.11 -36.40
N THR A 19 39.22 19.26 -35.38
CA THR A 19 39.38 17.80 -35.54
C THR A 19 38.58 17.09 -34.46
N ILE A 20 37.37 16.66 -34.80
CA ILE A 20 36.63 15.63 -34.08
C ILE A 20 37.12 14.31 -34.63
N TRP A 21 37.54 13.41 -33.74
CA TRP A 21 37.17 11.99 -33.66
C TRP A 21 38.24 11.24 -32.86
N LEU A 22 37.91 10.88 -31.61
CA LEU A 22 37.87 9.49 -31.13
C LEU A 22 37.72 9.51 -29.59
N GLN A 23 36.55 9.89 -29.09
CA GLN A 23 36.26 9.76 -27.67
C GLN A 23 35.59 8.41 -27.44
N LYS A 24 36.37 7.49 -26.88
CA LYS A 24 35.94 6.22 -26.29
C LYS A 24 34.80 6.53 -25.30
N PRO A 25 33.67 5.79 -25.29
CA PRO A 25 32.64 6.03 -24.30
C PRO A 25 33.24 5.77 -22.92
N GLU A 26 33.35 6.84 -22.13
CA GLU A 26 33.62 6.71 -20.71
C GLU A 26 32.43 6.00 -20.10
N GLU A 27 32.62 4.72 -19.79
CA GLU A 27 31.82 3.99 -18.82
C GLU A 27 31.90 4.76 -17.49
N SER A 28 31.02 5.74 -17.35
CA SER A 28 30.73 6.37 -16.08
C SER A 28 30.01 5.31 -15.26
N CYS A 29 30.81 4.59 -14.48
CA CYS A 29 30.36 3.75 -13.40
C CYS A 29 29.50 4.63 -12.49
N VAL A 30 28.19 4.60 -12.66
CA VAL A 30 27.24 5.15 -11.69
C VAL A 30 27.45 4.32 -10.44
N SER A 31 28.27 4.86 -9.55
CA SER A 31 28.45 4.32 -8.23
C SER A 31 27.10 4.49 -7.55
N THR A 32 26.32 3.41 -7.49
CA THR A 32 25.22 3.26 -6.54
C THR A 32 25.83 3.25 -5.15
N SER A 33 26.15 4.43 -4.63
CA SER A 33 26.28 4.64 -3.20
C SER A 33 24.88 4.48 -2.63
N SER A 34 24.63 3.31 -2.04
CA SER A 34 23.59 3.15 -1.04
C SER A 34 23.70 4.30 -0.05
N VAL A 35 22.65 5.12 0.06
CA VAL A 35 22.56 6.18 1.08
C VAL A 35 22.43 5.49 2.44
N SER A 36 23.57 5.13 3.03
CA SER A 36 23.65 4.53 4.36
C SER A 36 24.39 5.42 5.36
N ASP A 37 25.00 6.52 4.93
CA ASP A 37 25.73 7.43 5.81
C ASP A 37 25.06 8.81 5.88
N PHE A 38 24.23 9.02 6.90
CA PHE A 38 23.78 10.35 7.29
C PHE A 38 24.89 11.00 8.11
N ASP A 39 25.44 12.13 7.66
CA ASP A 39 26.46 12.86 8.41
C ASP A 39 25.87 13.41 9.72
N THR A 40 26.18 12.73 10.83
CA THR A 40 25.71 13.09 12.17
C THR A 40 26.51 14.23 12.79
N SER A 41 27.57 14.71 12.14
CA SER A 41 28.38 15.83 12.62
C SER A 41 27.75 17.20 12.35
N LEU A 42 26.75 17.26 11.46
CA LEU A 42 26.01 18.46 11.11
C LEU A 42 24.94 18.82 12.14
N SER A 43 24.62 20.12 12.24
CA SER A 43 23.54 20.57 13.13
C SER A 43 22.18 20.01 12.68
N PRO A 44 21.22 19.79 13.60
CA PRO A 44 19.93 19.17 13.27
C PRO A 44 19.17 19.85 12.13
N ASN A 45 19.17 21.18 12.08
CA ASN A 45 18.49 21.92 11.01
C ASN A 45 19.17 21.72 9.65
N GLN A 46 20.51 21.69 9.61
CA GLN A 46 21.25 21.41 8.38
C GLN A 46 21.02 19.97 7.87
N ARG A 47 20.75 19.02 8.78
CA ARG A 47 20.39 17.65 8.43
C ARG A 47 18.98 17.56 7.85
N ILE A 48 18.04 18.36 8.36
CA ILE A 48 16.67 18.44 7.82
C ILE A 48 16.70 19.02 6.40
N ASP A 49 17.41 20.12 6.18
CA ASP A 49 17.54 20.72 4.85
C ASP A 49 18.18 19.74 3.84
N ALA A 50 19.19 18.99 4.26
CA ALA A 50 19.82 17.97 3.42
C ALA A 50 18.88 16.80 3.09
N LEU A 51 18.05 16.39 4.05
CA LEU A 51 17.03 15.34 3.84
C LEU A 51 15.93 15.82 2.88
N GLU A 52 15.45 17.05 3.03
CA GLU A 52 14.46 17.64 2.12
C GLU A 52 15.01 17.76 0.68
N GLN A 53 16.27 18.14 0.54
CA GLN A 53 16.96 18.14 -0.74
C GLN A 53 17.10 16.71 -1.32
N ALA A 54 17.49 15.73 -0.51
CA ALA A 54 17.60 14.34 -0.97
C ALA A 54 16.24 13.75 -1.40
N ILE A 55 15.18 14.01 -0.65
CA ILE A 55 13.82 13.54 -0.97
C ILE A 55 13.30 14.22 -2.23
N SER A 56 13.51 15.53 -2.38
CA SER A 56 13.08 16.25 -3.59
C SER A 56 13.83 15.78 -4.83
N GLN A 57 15.15 15.57 -4.74
CA GLN A 57 15.95 14.98 -5.82
C GLN A 57 15.48 13.56 -6.17
N GLY A 58 15.19 12.72 -5.17
CA GLY A 58 14.67 11.37 -5.39
C GLY A 58 13.28 11.35 -6.05
N ARG A 59 12.42 12.33 -5.73
CA ARG A 59 11.11 12.48 -6.40
C ARG A 59 11.28 12.94 -7.85
N TYR A 60 12.16 13.90 -8.10
CA TYR A 60 12.45 14.40 -9.45
C TYR A 60 13.06 13.31 -10.34
N ALA A 61 14.02 12.54 -9.84
CA ALA A 61 14.63 11.42 -10.57
C ALA A 61 13.59 10.35 -10.93
N ARG A 62 12.66 10.02 -10.03
CA ARG A 62 11.57 9.08 -10.33
C ARG A 62 10.61 9.61 -11.38
N GLN A 63 10.32 10.92 -11.37
CA GLN A 63 9.45 11.53 -12.37
C GLN A 63 10.09 11.50 -13.76
N LEU A 64 11.38 11.84 -13.87
CA LEU A 64 12.11 11.74 -15.15
C LEU A 64 12.16 10.30 -15.67
N LEU A 65 12.43 9.32 -14.79
CA LEU A 65 12.38 7.90 -15.17
C LEU A 65 10.99 7.46 -15.64
N GLN A 66 9.92 8.00 -15.04
CA GLN A 66 8.55 7.71 -15.48
C GLN A 66 8.27 8.30 -16.86
N GLU A 67 8.73 9.52 -17.13
CA GLU A 67 8.63 10.14 -18.45
C GLU A 67 9.42 9.35 -19.50
N GLU A 68 10.63 8.90 -19.17
CA GLU A 68 11.46 8.07 -20.06
C GLU A 68 10.83 6.71 -20.34
N ILE A 69 10.22 6.07 -19.33
CA ILE A 69 9.47 4.83 -19.54
C ILE A 69 8.29 5.06 -20.49
N ILE A 70 7.57 6.19 -20.39
CA ILE A 70 6.46 6.50 -21.29
C ILE A 70 6.96 6.61 -22.73
N ILE A 71 8.06 7.34 -22.96
CA ILE A 71 8.65 7.52 -24.28
C ILE A 71 9.16 6.17 -24.85
N LEU A 72 9.87 5.38 -24.05
CA LEU A 72 10.35 4.04 -24.46
C LEU A 72 9.20 3.07 -24.75
N THR A 73 8.07 3.18 -24.03
CA THR A 73 6.88 2.38 -24.35
C THR A 73 6.24 2.78 -25.66
N GLU A 74 6.29 4.06 -26.04
CA GLU A 74 5.79 4.56 -27.31
C GLU A 74 6.71 4.16 -28.48
N GLU A 75 8.03 4.23 -28.28
CA GLU A 75 9.04 3.79 -29.26
C GLU A 75 8.99 2.27 -29.52
N LEU A 76 8.71 1.47 -28.49
CA LEU A 76 8.51 0.03 -28.64
C LEU A 76 7.17 -0.33 -29.32
N GLU A 77 6.13 0.48 -29.17
CA GLU A 77 4.86 0.30 -29.91
C GLU A 77 5.06 0.55 -31.41
N GLU A 78 5.90 1.52 -31.79
CA GLU A 78 6.22 1.82 -33.19
C GLU A 78 7.11 0.75 -33.83
N PHE A 79 8.06 0.16 -33.09
CA PHE A 79 8.94 -0.92 -33.59
C PHE A 79 8.24 -2.29 -33.70
N ARG A 80 7.17 -2.55 -32.92
CA ARG A 80 6.46 -3.85 -32.93
C ARG A 80 5.46 -4.03 -34.07
N ILE A 81 5.07 -2.95 -34.75
CA ILE A 81 4.24 -3.03 -35.97
C ILE A 81 5.06 -3.58 -37.16
N GLY A 82 6.41 -3.53 -37.10
CA GLY A 82 7.29 -4.01 -38.17
C GLY A 82 7.77 -5.46 -38.06
N THR A 83 7.53 -6.16 -36.94
CA THR A 83 8.17 -7.46 -36.64
C THR A 83 7.19 -8.64 -36.52
N ASP A 84 5.96 -8.50 -37.01
CA ASP A 84 4.93 -9.56 -37.04
C ASP A 84 5.07 -10.51 -38.26
N ALA A 85 6.20 -10.45 -38.97
CA ALA A 85 6.54 -11.41 -40.02
C ALA A 85 7.82 -12.15 -39.61
N THR A 86 7.68 -13.44 -39.34
CA THR A 86 8.71 -14.46 -39.05
C THR A 86 9.16 -14.57 -37.60
N LEU A 87 8.77 -15.66 -36.93
CA LEU A 87 9.65 -16.80 -36.66
C LEU A 87 8.94 -17.84 -35.76
N GLU A 88 8.57 -18.97 -36.36
CA GLU A 88 8.27 -20.22 -35.68
C GLU A 88 9.54 -20.79 -35.04
N ILE A 89 9.55 -21.09 -33.74
CA ILE A 89 10.34 -22.21 -33.21
C ILE A 89 9.53 -22.94 -32.13
N SER A 90 9.37 -24.23 -32.40
CA SER A 90 8.75 -25.31 -31.65
C SER A 90 9.46 -25.65 -30.34
N ASN A 91 8.68 -26.03 -29.32
CA ASN A 91 9.12 -27.03 -28.35
C ASN A 91 7.92 -27.74 -27.70
N ASP A 92 7.82 -29.05 -27.93
CA ASP A 92 6.81 -29.97 -27.40
C ASP A 92 7.12 -30.39 -25.96
N SER A 93 6.11 -30.36 -25.07
CA SER A 93 5.87 -31.26 -23.93
C SER A 93 4.55 -30.87 -23.22
N GLU A 94 3.52 -31.69 -23.34
CA GLU A 94 2.16 -31.57 -22.77
C GLU A 94 2.01 -32.27 -21.38
N PRO A 95 0.84 -32.28 -20.68
CA PRO A 95 -0.33 -31.36 -20.69
C PRO A 95 -0.86 -31.03 -19.26
N GLU A 96 -1.41 -29.83 -18.99
CA GLU A 96 -2.57 -29.63 -18.09
C GLU A 96 -3.16 -28.24 -18.35
N SER A 97 -4.33 -28.20 -19.00
CA SER A 97 -5.31 -27.10 -19.16
C SER A 97 -4.85 -25.63 -18.99
N ASN A 98 -3.68 -25.25 -19.51
CA ASN A 98 -3.28 -23.86 -19.57
C ASN A 98 -3.86 -23.26 -20.84
N VAL A 99 -5.00 -22.56 -20.69
CA VAL A 99 -5.39 -21.57 -21.68
C VAL A 99 -4.25 -20.55 -21.70
N THR A 100 -3.35 -20.65 -22.67
CA THR A 100 -2.26 -19.71 -22.90
C THR A 100 -2.87 -18.40 -23.40
N LEU A 101 -3.52 -17.67 -22.50
CA LEU A 101 -4.08 -16.36 -22.79
C LEU A 101 -2.93 -15.44 -23.24
N SER A 102 -3.10 -14.85 -24.42
CA SER A 102 -2.22 -13.81 -24.92
C SER A 102 -2.12 -12.68 -23.89
N ARG A 103 -1.04 -11.88 -23.99
CA ARG A 103 -0.82 -10.78 -23.03
C ARG A 103 -1.97 -9.76 -23.05
N SER A 104 -2.63 -9.55 -24.19
CA SER A 104 -3.82 -8.72 -24.34
C SER A 104 -5.04 -9.34 -23.64
N GLU A 105 -5.28 -10.63 -23.82
CA GLU A 105 -6.39 -11.34 -23.15
C GLU A 105 -6.22 -11.39 -21.64
N ARG A 106 -4.99 -11.60 -21.13
CA ARG A 106 -4.73 -11.48 -19.70
C ARG A 106 -5.05 -10.08 -19.19
N ARG A 107 -4.58 -9.03 -19.86
CA ARG A 107 -4.87 -7.63 -19.48
C ARG A 107 -6.38 -7.33 -19.48
N GLU A 108 -7.10 -7.80 -20.49
CA GLU A 108 -8.54 -7.63 -20.58
C GLU A 108 -9.28 -8.38 -19.46
N SER A 109 -8.85 -9.61 -19.15
CA SER A 109 -9.41 -10.38 -18.03
C SER A 109 -9.20 -9.68 -16.66
N TYR A 110 -8.03 -9.08 -16.44
CA TYR A 110 -7.75 -8.32 -15.22
C TYR A 110 -8.59 -7.04 -15.13
N ARG A 111 -8.78 -6.32 -16.25
CA ARG A 111 -9.63 -5.11 -16.27
C ARG A 111 -11.08 -5.43 -15.95
N ARG A 112 -11.66 -6.45 -16.59
CA ARG A 112 -13.04 -6.87 -16.30
C ARG A 112 -13.19 -7.33 -14.86
N ARG A 113 -12.28 -8.18 -14.38
CA ARG A 113 -12.32 -8.67 -13.00
C ARG A 113 -12.23 -7.53 -11.97
N ASN A 114 -11.50 -6.46 -12.27
CA ASN A 114 -11.34 -5.33 -11.36
C ASN A 114 -12.30 -4.16 -11.67
N SER A 115 -13.16 -4.28 -12.68
CA SER A 115 -14.20 -3.29 -12.95
C SER A 115 -15.28 -3.37 -11.85
N PRO A 116 -16.08 -2.31 -11.66
CA PRO A 116 -17.22 -2.34 -10.75
C PRO A 116 -18.13 -3.54 -11.01
N GLU A 117 -18.43 -3.82 -12.28
CA GLU A 117 -19.31 -4.93 -12.69
C GLU A 117 -18.68 -6.28 -12.35
N GLY A 118 -17.38 -6.48 -12.63
CA GLY A 118 -16.71 -7.73 -12.29
C GLY A 118 -16.54 -7.94 -10.79
N ARG A 119 -16.47 -6.86 -9.99
CA ARG A 119 -16.52 -6.96 -8.52
C ARG A 119 -17.90 -7.39 -8.05
N ALA A 120 -18.97 -6.80 -8.58
CA ALA A 120 -20.34 -7.16 -8.24
C ALA A 120 -20.62 -8.63 -8.62
N GLU A 121 -20.19 -9.07 -9.81
CA GLU A 121 -20.33 -10.45 -10.26
C GLU A 121 -19.70 -11.46 -9.30
N ARG A 122 -18.50 -11.18 -8.76
CA ARG A 122 -17.86 -12.05 -7.75
C ARG A 122 -18.65 -12.12 -6.44
N LEU A 123 -19.27 -11.03 -6.03
CA LEU A 123 -20.10 -11.02 -4.83
C LEU A 123 -21.36 -11.88 -5.07
N VAL A 124 -21.97 -11.77 -6.26
CA VAL A 124 -23.11 -12.62 -6.64
C VAL A 124 -22.72 -14.10 -6.70
N GLU A 125 -21.56 -14.44 -7.27
CA GLU A 125 -21.02 -15.80 -7.31
C GLU A 125 -20.83 -16.38 -5.89
N ALA A 126 -20.49 -15.52 -4.93
CA ALA A 126 -20.35 -15.88 -3.52
C ALA A 126 -21.67 -15.91 -2.73
N GLY A 127 -22.81 -15.70 -3.39
CA GLY A 127 -24.14 -15.81 -2.79
C GLY A 127 -24.72 -14.50 -2.27
N PHE A 128 -24.19 -13.34 -2.64
CA PHE A 128 -24.89 -12.07 -2.44
C PHE A 128 -26.03 -11.90 -3.45
N ASP A 129 -27.10 -11.22 -3.04
CA ASP A 129 -28.11 -10.74 -3.98
C ASP A 129 -27.50 -9.73 -4.97
N ALA A 130 -27.95 -9.73 -6.23
CA ALA A 130 -27.42 -8.85 -7.27
C ALA A 130 -27.56 -7.36 -6.90
N GLY A 131 -28.69 -6.96 -6.32
CA GLY A 131 -28.90 -5.58 -5.88
C GLY A 131 -27.99 -5.20 -4.71
N ILE A 132 -27.77 -6.12 -3.77
CA ILE A 132 -26.83 -5.90 -2.66
C ILE A 132 -25.38 -5.83 -3.18
N ALA A 133 -24.99 -6.70 -4.10
CA ALA A 133 -23.65 -6.71 -4.69
C ALA A 133 -23.32 -5.38 -5.41
N ASP A 134 -24.24 -4.89 -6.24
CA ASP A 134 -24.10 -3.59 -6.91
C ASP A 134 -24.03 -2.44 -5.90
N TRP A 135 -24.88 -2.48 -4.87
CA TRP A 135 -24.87 -1.50 -3.80
C TRP A 135 -23.55 -1.50 -3.02
N ILE A 136 -23.00 -2.67 -2.66
CA ILE A 136 -21.69 -2.78 -1.96
C ILE A 136 -20.62 -2.09 -2.80
N VAL A 137 -20.56 -2.41 -4.09
CA VAL A 137 -19.55 -1.87 -5.02
C VAL A 137 -19.63 -0.36 -5.11
N GLN A 138 -20.84 0.20 -5.28
CA GLN A 138 -21.05 1.65 -5.32
C GLN A 138 -20.72 2.28 -3.97
N ARG A 139 -21.12 1.63 -2.86
CA ARG A 139 -20.89 2.14 -1.52
C ARG A 139 -19.41 2.22 -1.19
N GLU A 140 -18.63 1.21 -1.55
CA GLU A 140 -17.17 1.23 -1.45
C GLU A 140 -16.55 2.42 -2.17
N GLU A 141 -16.98 2.72 -3.39
CA GLU A 141 -16.46 3.85 -4.17
C GLU A 141 -16.76 5.18 -3.49
N THR A 142 -17.97 5.35 -2.94
CA THR A 142 -18.31 6.54 -2.16
C THR A 142 -17.42 6.68 -0.93
N LEU A 143 -17.27 5.60 -0.15
CA LEU A 143 -16.46 5.60 1.06
C LEU A 143 -14.97 5.81 0.78
N GLN A 144 -14.49 5.33 -0.37
CA GLN A 144 -13.12 5.56 -0.83
C GLN A 144 -12.89 7.03 -1.19
N MET A 145 -13.86 7.65 -1.87
CA MET A 145 -13.79 9.07 -2.19
C MET A 145 -13.90 9.95 -0.95
N ASP A 146 -14.78 9.60 -0.01
CA ASP A 146 -14.92 10.29 1.27
C ASP A 146 -13.61 10.25 2.08
N ALA A 147 -12.99 9.07 2.19
CA ALA A 147 -11.69 8.91 2.84
C ALA A 147 -10.58 9.69 2.13
N LEU A 148 -10.63 9.75 0.80
CA LEU A 148 -9.70 10.57 0.02
C LEU A 148 -9.88 12.06 0.31
N GLN A 149 -11.13 12.54 0.35
CA GLN A 149 -11.45 13.93 0.67
C GLN A 149 -11.05 14.29 2.10
N ALA A 150 -11.35 13.44 3.08
CA ALA A 150 -10.95 13.63 4.48
C ALA A 150 -9.43 13.74 4.63
N ARG A 151 -8.68 12.92 3.89
CA ARG A 151 -7.22 13.03 3.82
C ARG A 151 -6.77 14.38 3.26
N PHE A 152 -7.35 14.83 2.14
CA PHE A 152 -7.01 16.13 1.56
C PHE A 152 -7.31 17.28 2.53
N ASP A 153 -8.43 17.23 3.23
CA ASP A 153 -8.81 18.26 4.21
C ASP A 153 -7.87 18.25 5.43
N ALA A 154 -7.43 17.09 5.91
CA ALA A 154 -6.42 16.97 6.96
C ALA A 154 -5.06 17.56 6.52
N GLU A 155 -4.62 17.23 5.30
CA GLU A 155 -3.37 17.76 4.74
C GLU A 155 -3.41 19.30 4.58
N ARG A 156 -4.57 19.87 4.19
CA ARG A 156 -4.74 21.33 4.06
C ARG A 156 -4.89 22.05 5.39
N SER A 157 -5.57 21.45 6.36
CA SER A 157 -5.77 22.05 7.69
C SER A 157 -4.53 21.95 8.57
N GLY A 158 -3.57 21.10 8.22
CA GLY A 158 -2.41 20.79 9.06
C GLY A 158 -2.77 19.97 10.31
N ASP A 159 -4.02 19.54 10.44
CA ASP A 159 -4.48 18.71 11.54
C ASP A 159 -4.22 17.23 11.20
N SER A 160 -3.04 16.76 11.61
CA SER A 160 -2.65 15.37 11.44
C SER A 160 -3.46 14.41 12.33
N GLN A 161 -4.15 14.91 13.36
CA GLN A 161 -4.82 14.11 14.37
C GLN A 161 -6.19 13.60 13.88
N SER A 162 -6.89 14.41 13.07
CA SER A 162 -8.19 14.04 12.49
C SER A 162 -8.12 12.80 11.56
N TYR A 163 -6.96 12.60 10.92
CA TYR A 163 -6.74 11.48 9.97
C TYR A 163 -6.74 10.07 10.62
N TYR A 164 -6.25 9.95 11.86
CA TYR A 164 -6.05 8.63 12.49
C TYR A 164 -7.36 7.95 12.94
N TRP A 165 -8.41 8.73 13.18
CA TRP A 165 -9.72 8.20 13.57
C TRP A 165 -10.55 7.76 12.35
N ASP A 166 -10.36 8.43 11.21
CA ASP A 166 -11.18 8.23 10.00
C ASP A 166 -10.71 7.08 9.10
N ARG A 167 -9.43 6.68 9.16
CA ARG A 167 -8.85 5.64 8.28
C ARG A 167 -9.60 4.29 8.28
N ASN A 168 -10.31 3.96 9.36
CA ASN A 168 -11.13 2.74 9.46
C ASN A 168 -12.64 3.00 9.34
N SER A 169 -13.05 4.26 9.21
CA SER A 169 -14.46 4.67 9.13
C SER A 169 -15.18 3.95 7.99
N SER A 170 -14.55 3.83 6.81
CA SER A 170 -15.14 3.15 5.66
C SER A 170 -15.54 1.70 5.94
N ASN A 171 -14.69 0.92 6.64
CA ASN A 171 -15.01 -0.46 6.98
C ASN A 171 -16.11 -0.55 8.03
N ASP A 172 -16.09 0.34 9.02
CA ASP A 172 -17.08 0.38 10.10
C ASP A 172 -18.46 0.80 9.57
N VAL A 173 -18.51 1.77 8.66
CA VAL A 173 -19.73 2.23 7.99
C VAL A 173 -20.30 1.11 7.12
N LEU A 174 -19.48 0.50 6.25
CA LEU A 174 -19.93 -0.60 5.41
C LEU A 174 -20.46 -1.77 6.24
N ARG A 175 -19.78 -2.10 7.36
CA ARG A 175 -20.23 -3.11 8.31
C ARG A 175 -21.56 -2.73 8.98
N ALA A 176 -21.73 -1.49 9.40
CA ALA A 176 -22.96 -1.03 10.05
C ALA A 176 -24.17 -1.09 9.10
N GLU A 177 -23.94 -0.86 7.81
CA GLU A 177 -24.98 -0.89 6.78
C GLU A 177 -25.32 -2.31 6.28
N LEU A 178 -24.30 -3.18 6.13
CA LEU A 178 -24.49 -4.58 5.75
C LEU A 178 -24.97 -5.47 6.91
N GLY A 179 -24.57 -5.13 8.14
CA GLY A 179 -24.66 -6.03 9.28
C GLY A 179 -23.50 -7.04 9.34
N ASP A 180 -23.33 -7.67 10.51
CA ASP A 180 -22.17 -8.50 10.81
C ASP A 180 -22.05 -9.74 9.90
N GLU A 181 -23.17 -10.40 9.58
CA GLU A 181 -23.17 -11.63 8.78
C GLU A 181 -22.75 -11.39 7.33
N ASP A 182 -23.39 -10.41 6.68
CA ASP A 182 -23.08 -10.06 5.29
C ASP A 182 -21.70 -9.43 5.18
N TYR A 183 -21.26 -8.67 6.18
CA TYR A 183 -19.89 -8.16 6.23
C TYR A 183 -18.86 -9.28 6.34
N GLU A 184 -19.09 -10.29 7.19
CA GLU A 184 -18.19 -11.46 7.28
C GLU A 184 -18.11 -12.22 5.95
N ARG A 185 -19.25 -12.41 5.27
CA ARG A 185 -19.27 -12.99 3.92
C ARG A 185 -18.47 -12.13 2.96
N TYR A 186 -18.66 -10.81 2.96
CA TYR A 186 -17.95 -9.88 2.09
C TYR A 186 -16.43 -9.94 2.31
N LEU A 187 -15.98 -10.02 3.57
CA LEU A 187 -14.57 -10.21 3.90
C LEU A 187 -14.03 -11.52 3.32
N SER A 188 -14.78 -12.61 3.47
CA SER A 188 -14.36 -13.93 2.99
C SER A 188 -14.16 -13.97 1.47
N VAL A 189 -15.05 -13.32 0.71
CA VAL A 189 -14.99 -13.24 -0.76
C VAL A 189 -13.76 -12.46 -1.23
N ASN A 190 -13.43 -11.39 -0.51
CA ASN A 190 -12.27 -10.55 -0.82
C ASN A 190 -10.96 -11.10 -0.23
N GLY A 191 -10.95 -12.33 0.29
CA GLY A 191 -9.76 -12.96 0.89
C GLY A 191 -9.25 -12.21 2.11
N ARG A 192 -10.12 -11.46 2.80
CA ARG A 192 -9.82 -10.75 4.03
C ARG A 192 -10.08 -11.67 5.23
N PRO A 193 -9.28 -11.57 6.31
CA PRO A 193 -9.49 -12.40 7.50
C PRO A 193 -10.82 -12.03 8.18
N THR A 194 -11.52 -13.03 8.72
CA THR A 194 -12.76 -12.85 9.50
C THR A 194 -12.55 -12.99 11.02
N SER A 195 -11.30 -13.18 11.43
CA SER A 195 -10.83 -13.30 12.80
C SER A 195 -9.42 -12.69 12.91
N VAL A 196 -9.04 -12.32 14.14
CA VAL A 196 -7.72 -11.74 14.41
C VAL A 196 -6.80 -12.81 14.98
N GLY A 197 -5.85 -13.27 14.17
CA GLY A 197 -4.84 -14.23 14.61
C GLY A 197 -3.79 -13.61 15.52
N VAL A 198 -3.50 -14.27 16.64
CA VAL A 198 -2.46 -13.92 17.61
C VAL A 198 -1.14 -14.57 17.19
N SER A 199 -0.17 -13.76 16.78
CA SER A 199 1.17 -14.23 16.41
C SER A 199 2.09 -14.40 17.62
N SER A 200 2.03 -13.46 18.57
CA SER A 200 2.79 -13.55 19.80
C SER A 200 2.10 -12.78 20.93
N VAL A 201 2.44 -13.18 22.16
CA VAL A 201 1.95 -12.54 23.38
C VAL A 201 3.16 -11.98 24.13
N ILE A 202 3.06 -10.70 24.51
CA ILE A 202 4.10 -9.99 25.23
C ILE A 202 4.16 -10.51 26.68
N GLY A 203 5.36 -10.71 27.20
CA GLY A 203 5.57 -11.10 28.60
C GLY A 203 5.04 -10.05 29.58
N SER A 204 4.50 -10.49 30.71
CA SER A 204 3.88 -9.67 31.74
C SER A 204 2.68 -8.84 31.26
N SER A 205 2.07 -9.22 30.14
CA SER A 205 0.86 -8.58 29.62
C SER A 205 -0.42 -9.14 30.27
N PRO A 206 -1.52 -8.38 30.24
CA PRO A 206 -2.84 -8.91 30.57
C PRO A 206 -3.18 -10.17 29.76
N ALA A 207 -2.83 -10.22 28.47
CA ALA A 207 -3.13 -11.38 27.62
C ALA A 207 -2.40 -12.64 28.10
N GLN A 208 -1.12 -12.52 28.48
CA GLN A 208 -0.37 -13.65 29.02
C GLN A 208 -0.98 -14.14 30.34
N THR A 209 -1.32 -13.21 31.24
CA THR A 209 -1.89 -13.54 32.54
C THR A 209 -3.24 -14.24 32.40
N ALA A 210 -4.01 -13.87 31.38
CA ALA A 210 -5.29 -14.48 31.06
C ALA A 210 -5.18 -15.82 30.29
N GLY A 211 -3.98 -16.20 29.84
CA GLY A 211 -3.75 -17.47 29.15
C GLY A 211 -4.00 -17.45 27.64
N LEU A 212 -4.01 -16.26 27.01
CA LEU A 212 -3.91 -16.13 25.55
C LEU A 212 -2.55 -16.67 25.07
N GLN A 213 -2.56 -17.32 23.92
CA GLN A 213 -1.40 -17.99 23.34
C GLN A 213 -1.22 -17.61 21.87
N ALA A 214 -0.02 -17.81 21.34
CA ALA A 214 0.21 -17.71 19.90
C ALA A 214 -0.56 -18.83 19.18
N GLY A 215 -1.20 -18.51 18.06
CA GLY A 215 -2.10 -19.42 17.33
C GLY A 215 -3.58 -19.26 17.68
N ASP A 216 -3.90 -18.45 18.69
CA ASP A 216 -5.28 -18.09 19.01
C ASP A 216 -5.89 -17.19 17.94
N GLU A 217 -7.16 -17.43 17.58
CA GLU A 217 -7.93 -16.53 16.73
C GLU A 217 -9.01 -15.80 17.55
N ILE A 218 -8.88 -14.49 17.70
CA ILE A 218 -9.88 -13.70 18.40
C ILE A 218 -11.04 -13.40 17.45
N THR A 219 -12.26 -13.73 17.89
CA THR A 219 -13.49 -13.53 17.12
C THR A 219 -14.38 -12.45 17.72
N ARG A 220 -14.46 -12.37 19.05
CA ARG A 220 -15.20 -11.32 19.76
C ARG A 220 -14.42 -10.78 20.94
N TYR A 221 -14.72 -9.53 21.28
CA TYR A 221 -14.23 -8.83 22.45
C TYR A 221 -15.38 -8.09 23.11
N ASP A 222 -15.67 -8.40 24.38
CA ASP A 222 -16.77 -7.82 25.15
C ASP A 222 -18.13 -7.92 24.42
N GLY A 223 -18.37 -9.06 23.77
CA GLY A 223 -19.56 -9.31 22.94
C GLY A 223 -19.53 -8.67 21.55
N ALA A 224 -18.61 -7.73 21.26
CA ALA A 224 -18.47 -7.12 19.95
C ALA A 224 -17.64 -8.00 19.01
N ARG A 225 -18.13 -8.22 17.78
CA ARG A 225 -17.41 -8.97 16.75
C ARG A 225 -16.22 -8.16 16.22
N VAL A 226 -15.07 -8.80 16.08
CA VAL A 226 -13.81 -8.18 15.63
C VAL A 226 -13.23 -8.92 14.43
N TYR A 227 -12.73 -8.17 13.45
CA TYR A 227 -12.20 -8.68 12.19
C TYR A 227 -10.76 -8.23 11.92
N SER A 228 -10.29 -7.18 12.61
CA SER A 228 -8.96 -6.61 12.43
C SER A 228 -8.28 -6.21 13.75
N MET A 229 -6.95 -6.06 13.72
CA MET A 229 -6.19 -5.53 14.86
C MET A 229 -6.59 -4.09 15.22
N THR A 230 -7.02 -3.31 14.23
CA THR A 230 -7.56 -1.97 14.46
C THR A 230 -8.85 -2.05 15.27
N ASP A 231 -9.72 -3.02 15.01
CA ASP A 231 -10.96 -3.23 15.75
C ASP A 231 -10.65 -3.52 17.22
N ILE A 232 -9.70 -4.44 17.47
CA ILE A 232 -9.19 -4.77 18.82
C ILE A 232 -8.75 -3.50 19.56
N THR A 233 -8.00 -2.64 18.88
CA THR A 233 -7.50 -1.39 19.46
C THR A 233 -8.66 -0.45 19.83
N LYS A 234 -9.68 -0.32 18.96
CA LYS A 234 -10.88 0.50 19.21
C LYS A 234 -11.72 -0.02 20.38
N VAL A 235 -12.05 -1.31 20.40
CA VAL A 235 -12.89 -1.93 21.45
C VAL A 235 -12.20 -1.96 22.81
N THR A 236 -10.87 -1.99 22.82
CA THR A 236 -10.07 -1.88 24.04
C THR A 236 -10.13 -0.48 24.65
N MET A 237 -10.23 0.56 23.80
CA MET A 237 -10.33 1.96 24.24
C MET A 237 -11.75 2.39 24.61
N THR A 238 -12.75 1.57 24.27
CA THR A 238 -14.15 1.86 24.55
C THR A 238 -14.55 1.22 25.88
N GLY A 239 -14.94 2.01 26.88
CA GLY A 239 -15.38 1.54 28.20
C GLY A 239 -14.44 1.89 29.35
N GLU A 240 -14.64 1.28 30.52
CA GLU A 240 -13.86 1.59 31.72
C GLU A 240 -12.52 0.83 31.74
N PRO A 241 -11.38 1.51 31.97
CA PRO A 241 -10.09 0.86 32.06
C PRO A 241 -10.03 -0.09 33.27
N GLY A 242 -9.49 -1.29 33.08
CA GLY A 242 -9.36 -2.30 34.13
C GLY A 242 -10.62 -3.14 34.39
N GLN A 243 -11.75 -2.83 33.74
CA GLN A 243 -12.96 -3.66 33.80
C GLN A 243 -12.70 -5.06 33.23
N ASN A 244 -13.14 -6.11 33.91
CA ASN A 244 -13.05 -7.47 33.36
C ASN A 244 -13.99 -7.61 32.15
N VAL A 245 -13.43 -8.03 31.02
CA VAL A 245 -14.14 -8.27 29.76
C VAL A 245 -13.92 -9.71 29.30
N VAL A 246 -14.90 -10.24 28.57
CA VAL A 246 -14.84 -11.58 27.98
C VAL A 246 -14.33 -11.48 26.54
N ILE A 247 -13.39 -12.35 26.17
CA ILE A 247 -12.86 -12.47 24.82
C ILE A 247 -13.16 -13.88 24.32
N ASP A 248 -13.81 -13.96 23.16
CA ASP A 248 -14.09 -15.23 22.48
C ASP A 248 -12.96 -15.54 21.50
N VAL A 249 -12.33 -16.69 21.69
CA VAL A 249 -11.13 -17.11 20.96
C VAL A 249 -11.36 -18.50 20.38
N VAL A 250 -10.83 -18.76 19.19
CA VAL A 250 -10.76 -20.09 18.61
C VAL A 250 -9.32 -20.59 18.72
N ARG A 251 -9.12 -21.72 19.39
CA ARG A 251 -7.82 -22.41 19.51
C ARG A 251 -7.98 -23.82 18.97
N GLU A 252 -7.25 -24.16 17.91
CA GLU A 252 -7.32 -25.48 17.27
C GLU A 252 -8.78 -25.88 16.89
N GLY A 253 -9.59 -24.89 16.48
CA GLY A 253 -11.01 -25.09 16.13
C GLY A 253 -11.97 -25.14 17.32
N ILE A 254 -11.49 -25.02 18.55
CA ILE A 254 -12.31 -25.02 19.77
C ILE A 254 -12.55 -23.58 20.23
N ASN A 255 -13.82 -23.24 20.48
CA ASN A 255 -14.19 -21.95 21.07
C ASN A 255 -13.87 -21.92 22.57
N ILE A 256 -13.03 -20.97 22.98
CA ILE A 256 -12.59 -20.73 24.34
C ILE A 256 -12.95 -19.29 24.73
N GLN A 257 -13.47 -19.12 25.94
CA GLN A 257 -13.70 -17.79 26.52
C GLN A 257 -12.60 -17.48 27.53
N ILE A 258 -12.00 -16.30 27.36
CA ILE A 258 -10.93 -15.82 28.24
C ILE A 258 -11.40 -14.51 28.86
N VAL A 259 -11.23 -14.36 30.17
CA VAL A 259 -11.60 -13.14 30.90
C VAL A 259 -10.33 -12.40 31.30
N MET A 260 -10.29 -11.11 31.02
CA MET A 260 -9.14 -10.27 31.35
C MET A 260 -9.51 -8.80 31.55
N PRO A 261 -8.69 -8.00 32.26
CA PRO A 261 -8.96 -6.58 32.40
C PRO A 261 -8.82 -5.85 31.06
N ARG A 262 -9.77 -4.96 30.77
CA ARG A 262 -9.75 -4.04 29.63
C ARG A 262 -8.53 -3.14 29.72
N GLY A 263 -7.86 -2.98 28.58
CA GLY A 263 -6.63 -2.20 28.47
C GLY A 263 -5.67 -2.84 27.47
N PRO A 264 -4.39 -2.43 27.43
CA PRO A 264 -3.45 -2.94 26.46
C PRO A 264 -3.33 -4.47 26.59
N LEU A 265 -3.82 -5.20 25.59
CA LEU A 265 -3.82 -6.67 25.64
C LEU A 265 -2.40 -7.23 25.64
N GLY A 266 -1.48 -6.59 24.91
CA GLY A 266 -0.10 -7.05 24.76
C GLY A 266 0.02 -8.23 23.79
N ILE A 267 -0.74 -8.19 22.70
CA ILE A 267 -0.65 -9.17 21.60
C ILE A 267 -0.04 -8.51 20.35
N THR A 268 0.62 -9.31 19.52
CA THR A 268 0.94 -8.92 18.14
C THR A 268 0.32 -9.93 17.18
N GLY A 269 -0.06 -9.48 15.98
CA GLY A 269 -0.73 -10.33 15.01
C GLY A 269 -1.52 -9.54 13.98
N GLY A 270 -2.50 -10.20 13.35
CA GLY A 270 -3.40 -9.54 12.41
C GLY A 270 -4.08 -10.49 11.43
N ARG A 271 -3.31 -11.10 10.52
CA ARG A 271 -3.87 -12.09 9.59
C ARG A 271 -3.86 -13.45 10.24
N SER A 272 -5.02 -14.04 10.48
CA SER A 272 -5.05 -15.47 10.77
C SER A 272 -4.63 -16.25 9.53
N ARG A 273 -3.74 -17.23 9.71
CA ARG A 273 -3.40 -18.21 8.68
C ARG A 273 -4.34 -19.39 8.88
N ARG A 274 -5.34 -19.51 8.00
CA ARG A 274 -6.09 -20.75 7.84
C ARG A 274 -5.28 -21.76 7.04
#